data_AF-A0A367LY28-F1
#
_entry.id   AF-A0A367LY28-F1
#
_cell.length_a   1.000
_cell.length_b   1.000
_cell.length_c   1.000
_cell.angle_alpha   90.00
_cell.angle_beta   90.00
_cell.angle_gamma   90.00
#
_symmetry.space_group_name_H-M   'P 1'
#
loop_
_entity.id
_entity.type
_entity.pdbx_description
1 polymer ?
#
loop_
_entity_poly.entity_id
_entity_poly.type
_entity_poly.pdbx_seq_one_letter_code
_entity_poly.pdbx_strand_id
1 'polypeptide(L)'
;GLRLCLQRVAAERVALDLPPSGDSADSGPISLPTLKLPLSIELGEVAVGSFLLDGNQQVAELKLAAHWLADGLHIDSLTARGFGLDLALQGRLQPSGDWPLQAEATLGLPAPEDKPWKLAVQVGGELQKALTLKGRSSGYLDGSLEGQLQSLA
;
A
#
# COMPACT_ATOMS: atom_id res chain seq x y z
N GLY A 1 18.95 -21.67 5.63
CA GLY A 1 17.52 -21.80 5.28
C GLY A 1 17.36 -21.66 3.79
N LEU A 2 16.37 -22.32 3.19
CA LEU A 2 16.02 -22.15 1.77
C LEU A 2 15.45 -20.74 1.55
N ARG A 3 15.85 -20.08 0.47
CA ARG A 3 15.38 -18.76 0.06
C ARG A 3 14.85 -18.81 -1.36
N LEU A 4 13.66 -18.27 -1.58
CA LEU A 4 13.09 -18.04 -2.91
C LEU A 4 13.39 -16.59 -3.32
N CYS A 5 14.26 -16.42 -4.31
CA CYS A 5 14.58 -15.11 -4.87
C CYS A 5 13.77 -14.89 -6.16
N LEU A 6 12.73 -14.08 -6.08
CA LEU A 6 11.97 -13.62 -7.23
C LEU A 6 12.59 -12.31 -7.69
N GLN A 7 13.55 -12.40 -8.61
CA GLN A 7 14.30 -11.22 -9.06
C GLN A 7 13.39 -10.18 -9.72
N ARG A 8 12.43 -10.64 -10.54
CA ARG A 8 11.46 -9.77 -11.21
C ARG A 8 10.12 -10.47 -11.36
N VAL A 9 9.06 -9.81 -10.92
CA VAL A 9 7.67 -10.18 -11.20
C VAL A 9 7.04 -8.99 -11.91
N ALA A 10 6.78 -9.13 -13.20
CA ALA A 10 6.18 -8.06 -14.00
C ALA A 10 4.83 -8.50 -14.54
N ALA A 11 3.83 -7.64 -14.39
CA ALA A 11 2.53 -7.78 -15.02
C ALA A 11 2.21 -6.47 -15.75
N GLU A 12 1.91 -6.54 -17.04
CA GLU A 12 1.47 -5.37 -17.80
C GLU A 12 0.12 -4.84 -17.29
N ARG A 13 -0.74 -5.76 -16.84
CA ARG A 13 -2.06 -5.46 -16.30
C ARG A 13 -2.43 -6.44 -15.19
N VAL A 14 -2.99 -5.92 -14.11
CA VAL A 14 -3.71 -6.68 -13.09
C VAL A 14 -5.15 -6.18 -13.08
N ALA A 15 -6.10 -7.07 -13.32
CA ALA A 15 -7.52 -6.78 -13.19
C ALA A 15 -8.07 -7.55 -11.99
N LEU A 16 -8.65 -6.83 -11.05
CA LEU A 16 -9.39 -7.40 -9.93
C LEU A 16 -10.88 -7.11 -10.19
N ASP A 17 -11.62 -8.15 -10.54
CA ASP A 17 -13.07 -8.11 -10.65
C ASP A 17 -13.67 -8.64 -9.34
N LEU A 18 -14.17 -7.75 -8.50
CA LEU A 18 -14.89 -8.11 -7.30
C LEU A 18 -16.34 -8.43 -7.69
N PRO A 19 -16.91 -9.56 -7.23
CA PRO A 19 -18.32 -9.83 -7.48
C PRO A 19 -19.16 -8.68 -6.88
N PRO A 20 -20.27 -8.28 -7.54
CA PRO A 20 -21.19 -7.30 -6.97
C PRO A 20 -21.58 -7.81 -5.59
N SER A 21 -21.47 -6.97 -4.56
CA SER A 21 -21.86 -7.32 -3.19
C SER A 21 -23.32 -7.74 -3.23
N GLY A 22 -23.58 -9.05 -3.24
CA GLY A 22 -24.88 -9.56 -2.85
C GLY A 22 -25.14 -9.13 -1.42
N ASP A 23 -26.41 -9.06 -1.00
CA ASP A 23 -26.87 -8.73 0.36
C ASP A 23 -26.43 -9.74 1.45
N SER A 24 -25.26 -10.35 1.27
CA SER A 24 -24.53 -11.20 2.18
C SER A 24 -23.04 -10.93 1.94
N ALA A 25 -22.64 -9.66 2.02
CA ALA A 25 -21.31 -9.39 2.53
C ALA A 25 -21.30 -10.03 3.91
N ASP A 26 -20.55 -11.11 4.07
CA ASP A 26 -20.07 -11.49 5.39
C ASP A 26 -19.19 -10.31 5.83
N SER A 27 -19.86 -9.27 6.34
CA SER A 27 -19.32 -8.01 6.87
C SER A 27 -18.62 -8.26 8.20
N GLY A 28 -17.96 -9.42 8.29
CA GLY A 28 -17.02 -9.70 9.35
C GLY A 28 -15.80 -8.81 9.17
N PRO A 29 -15.12 -8.42 10.26
CA PRO A 29 -13.86 -7.70 10.14
C PRO A 29 -12.92 -8.47 9.19
N ILE A 30 -12.25 -7.76 8.26
CA ILE A 30 -11.22 -8.35 7.40
C ILE A 30 -10.26 -9.13 8.29
N SER A 31 -10.26 -10.46 8.15
CA SER A 31 -9.37 -11.33 8.90
C SER A 31 -8.19 -11.70 8.01
N LEU A 32 -7.03 -11.15 8.34
CA LEU A 32 -5.80 -11.44 7.61
C LEU A 32 -5.14 -12.69 8.20
N PRO A 33 -4.76 -13.68 7.38
CA PRO A 33 -4.16 -14.91 7.89
C PRO A 33 -2.78 -14.63 8.50
N THR A 34 -2.35 -15.43 9.47
CA THR A 34 -0.95 -15.39 9.90
C THR A 34 -0.09 -16.07 8.83
N LEU A 35 0.79 -15.32 8.17
CA LEU A 35 1.67 -15.85 7.13
C LEU A 35 3.00 -16.30 7.74
N LYS A 36 3.08 -17.58 8.11
CA LYS A 36 4.34 -18.26 8.47
C LYS A 36 4.90 -18.97 7.24
N LEU A 37 5.75 -18.29 6.50
CA LEU A 37 6.39 -18.88 5.33
C LEU A 37 7.55 -19.80 5.78
N PRO A 38 7.60 -21.07 5.33
CA PRO A 38 8.67 -22.02 5.69
C PRO A 38 10.02 -21.71 5.01
N LEU A 39 10.03 -20.76 4.07
CA LEU A 39 11.20 -20.27 3.34
C LEU A 39 11.14 -18.75 3.21
N SER A 40 12.29 -18.07 3.30
CA SER A 40 12.37 -16.62 3.11
C SER A 40 12.13 -16.26 1.65
N ILE A 41 11.40 -15.18 1.39
CA ILE A 41 11.12 -14.70 0.01
C ILE A 41 11.79 -13.35 -0.16
N GLU A 42 12.56 -13.20 -1.23
CA GLU A 42 13.14 -11.92 -1.62
C GLU A 42 12.48 -11.51 -2.94
N LEU A 43 11.74 -10.40 -2.96
CA LEU A 43 11.14 -9.84 -4.17
C LEU A 43 12.03 -8.68 -4.62
N GLY A 44 12.73 -8.86 -5.74
CA GLY A 44 13.57 -7.80 -6.30
C GLY A 44 12.73 -6.64 -6.82
N GLU A 45 12.19 -6.79 -8.03
CA GLU A 45 11.27 -5.81 -8.62
C GLU A 45 9.92 -6.48 -8.91
N VAL A 46 8.86 -5.98 -8.28
CA VAL A 46 7.47 -6.24 -8.66
C VAL A 46 6.95 -5.02 -9.42
N ALA A 47 6.72 -5.15 -10.72
CA ALA A 47 6.23 -4.07 -11.56
C ALA A 47 4.84 -4.42 -12.12
N VAL A 48 3.85 -3.60 -11.81
CA VAL A 48 2.50 -3.68 -12.36
C VAL A 48 2.25 -2.44 -13.19
N GLY A 49 1.96 -2.62 -14.48
CA GLY A 49 1.61 -1.52 -15.38
C GLY A 49 0.28 -0.90 -14.99
N SER A 50 -0.83 -1.48 -15.44
CA SER A 50 -2.19 -1.01 -15.11
C SER A 50 -2.86 -1.86 -14.04
N PHE A 51 -3.43 -1.23 -13.00
CA PHE A 51 -4.33 -1.90 -12.05
C PHE A 51 -5.76 -1.46 -12.30
N LEU A 52 -6.63 -2.42 -12.63
CA LEU A 52 -8.06 -2.20 -12.82
C LEU A 52 -8.82 -2.82 -11.65
N LEU A 53 -9.72 -2.04 -11.06
CA LEU A 53 -10.70 -2.50 -10.09
C LEU A 53 -12.08 -2.37 -10.70
N ASP A 54 -12.78 -3.49 -10.85
CA ASP A 54 -14.11 -3.57 -11.47
C ASP A 54 -14.16 -2.86 -12.83
N GLY A 55 -13.15 -3.14 -13.66
CA GLY A 55 -12.98 -2.52 -14.98
C GLY A 55 -12.47 -1.07 -15.00
N ASN A 56 -12.36 -0.40 -13.86
CA ASN A 56 -11.88 0.98 -13.77
C ASN A 56 -10.38 1.03 -13.48
N GLN A 57 -9.61 1.69 -14.35
CA GLN A 57 -8.17 1.87 -14.13
C GLN A 57 -7.92 2.79 -12.93
N GLN A 58 -7.41 2.21 -11.84
CA GLN A 58 -7.10 2.94 -10.61
C GLN A 58 -5.67 3.46 -10.59
N VAL A 59 -4.72 2.67 -11.11
CA VAL A 59 -3.30 3.00 -11.08
C VAL A 59 -2.72 2.77 -12.47
N ALA A 60 -2.02 3.78 -12.99
CA ALA A 60 -1.39 3.77 -14.31
C ALA A 60 0.02 3.16 -14.28
N GLU A 61 0.68 3.21 -13.14
CA GLU A 61 1.98 2.56 -12.91
C GLU A 61 2.13 2.27 -11.42
N LEU A 62 2.46 1.02 -11.07
CA LEU A 62 2.80 0.58 -9.72
C LEU A 62 4.11 -0.20 -9.75
N LYS A 63 5.07 0.20 -8.91
CA LYS A 63 6.33 -0.53 -8.71
C LYS A 63 6.55 -0.76 -7.23
N LEU A 64 6.89 -1.99 -6.88
CA LEU A 64 7.15 -2.44 -5.54
C LEU A 64 8.48 -3.21 -5.51
N ALA A 65 9.39 -2.83 -4.63
CA ALA A 65 10.54 -3.61 -4.23
C ALA A 65 10.38 -3.92 -2.75
N ALA A 66 10.48 -5.19 -2.38
CA ALA A 66 10.22 -5.62 -1.01
C ALA A 66 10.87 -6.96 -0.69
N HIS A 67 11.27 -7.16 0.56
CA HIS A 67 11.85 -8.42 1.00
C HIS A 67 11.10 -8.97 2.20
N TRP A 68 10.80 -10.27 2.16
CA TRP A 68 10.15 -10.99 3.24
C TRP A 68 11.18 -11.76 4.07
N LEU A 69 11.42 -11.24 5.27
CA LEU A 69 12.32 -11.81 6.25
C LEU A 69 11.54 -12.47 7.39
N ALA A 70 12.26 -13.09 8.32
CA ALA A 70 11.66 -13.72 9.48
C ALA A 70 10.88 -12.73 10.38
N ASP A 71 11.28 -11.46 10.38
CA ASP A 71 10.67 -10.37 11.14
C ASP A 71 9.57 -9.62 10.38
N GLY A 72 9.28 -9.99 9.12
CA GLY A 72 8.15 -9.45 8.36
C GLY A 72 8.48 -9.07 6.93
N LEU A 73 7.53 -8.39 6.29
CA LEU A 73 7.67 -7.79 4.97
C LEU A 73 8.27 -6.39 5.11
N HIS A 74 9.44 -6.19 4.53
CA HIS A 74 10.09 -4.88 4.42
C HIS A 74 9.82 -4.35 3.02
N ILE A 75 9.21 -3.18 2.95
CA ILE A 75 8.89 -2.45 1.73
C ILE A 75 10.02 -1.45 1.51
N ASP A 76 10.95 -1.80 0.61
CA ASP A 76 12.09 -0.94 0.27
C ASP A 76 11.63 0.27 -0.51
N SER A 77 10.72 0.05 -1.46
CA SER A 77 10.08 1.13 -2.21
C SER A 77 8.77 0.66 -2.80
N LEU A 78 7.72 1.44 -2.61
CA LEU A 78 6.47 1.37 -3.35
C LEU A 78 6.25 2.72 -4.03
N THR A 79 6.19 2.74 -5.35
CA THR A 79 5.79 3.94 -6.10
C THR A 79 4.54 3.66 -6.88
N ALA A 80 3.59 4.59 -6.86
CA ALA A 80 2.37 4.50 -7.67
C ALA A 80 2.04 5.83 -8.32
N ARG A 81 1.49 5.80 -9.53
CA ARG A 81 0.96 6.98 -10.23
C ARG A 81 -0.46 6.71 -10.70
N GLY A 82 -1.39 7.58 -10.35
CA GLY A 82 -2.80 7.46 -10.72
C GLY A 82 -3.61 8.63 -10.15
N PHE A 83 -4.75 8.94 -10.77
CA PHE A 83 -5.67 9.99 -10.30
C PHE A 83 -5.04 11.39 -10.11
N GLY A 84 -3.99 11.73 -10.87
CA GLY A 84 -3.25 12.99 -10.69
C GLY A 84 -2.38 13.03 -9.44
N LEU A 85 -2.09 11.87 -8.86
CA LEU A 85 -1.28 11.70 -7.65
C LEU A 85 -0.05 10.84 -7.95
N ASP A 86 1.09 11.25 -7.39
CA ASP A 86 2.32 10.45 -7.32
C ASP A 86 2.55 10.01 -5.88
N LEU A 87 2.60 8.71 -5.62
CA LEU A 87 2.89 8.11 -4.32
C LEU A 87 4.30 7.54 -4.30
N ALA A 88 5.04 7.80 -3.23
CA ALA A 88 6.23 7.05 -2.84
C ALA A 88 6.08 6.60 -1.38
N LEU A 89 6.28 5.32 -1.10
CA LEU A 89 6.10 4.72 0.23
C LEU A 89 7.24 3.75 0.53
N GLN A 90 7.65 3.71 1.80
CA GLN A 90 8.53 2.70 2.36
C GLN A 90 8.02 2.29 3.74
N GLY A 91 8.37 1.09 4.21
CA GLY A 91 7.91 0.67 5.54
C GLY A 91 8.14 -0.79 5.86
N ARG A 92 7.55 -1.22 6.95
CA ARG A 92 7.53 -2.61 7.39
C ARG A 92 6.13 -3.03 7.78
N LEU A 93 5.76 -4.22 7.35
CA LEU A 93 4.53 -4.88 7.69
C LEU A 93 4.87 -6.21 8.36
N GLN A 94 4.36 -6.43 9.56
CA GLN A 94 4.49 -7.70 10.27
C GLN A 94 3.25 -8.56 10.00
N PRO A 95 3.32 -9.60 9.17
CA PRO A 95 2.15 -10.34 8.68
C PRO A 95 1.73 -11.45 9.67
N SER A 96 1.54 -11.05 10.93
CA SER A 96 1.16 -11.89 12.06
C SER A 96 0.36 -11.09 13.08
N GLY A 97 -0.46 -11.76 13.90
CA GLY A 97 -1.32 -11.04 14.86
C GLY A 97 -2.24 -10.08 14.12
N ASP A 98 -2.34 -8.83 14.58
CA ASP A 98 -3.21 -7.80 13.99
C ASP A 98 -2.58 -7.06 12.79
N TRP A 99 -1.50 -7.61 12.23
CA TRP A 99 -0.76 -7.05 11.11
C TRP A 99 -0.19 -5.63 11.36
N PRO A 100 0.75 -5.48 12.31
CA PRO A 100 1.40 -4.20 12.56
C PRO A 100 2.04 -3.61 11.30
N LEU A 101 1.67 -2.37 10.96
CA LEU A 101 2.22 -1.58 9.87
C LEU A 101 2.92 -0.36 10.43
N GLN A 102 4.13 -0.09 9.93
CA GLN A 102 4.81 1.18 10.08
C GLN A 102 5.33 1.60 8.71
N ALA A 103 4.87 2.75 8.21
CA ALA A 103 5.26 3.23 6.89
C ALA A 103 5.36 4.75 6.85
N GLU A 104 6.17 5.21 5.91
CA GLU A 104 6.30 6.62 5.54
C GLU A 104 5.93 6.76 4.07
N ALA A 105 5.11 7.75 3.77
CA ALA A 105 4.64 8.03 2.43
C ALA A 105 4.84 9.50 2.09
N THR A 106 5.17 9.77 0.84
CA THR A 106 5.10 11.11 0.24
C THR A 106 4.16 11.06 -0.93
N LEU A 107 3.22 12.00 -0.97
CA LEU A 107 2.26 12.18 -2.05
C LEU A 107 2.54 13.51 -2.75
N GLY A 108 2.75 13.46 -4.06
CA GLY A 108 2.64 14.61 -4.95
C GLY A 108 1.17 14.76 -5.33
N LEU A 109 0.54 15.83 -4.88
CA LEU A 109 -0.86 16.13 -5.17
C LEU A 109 -0.96 16.99 -6.44
N PRO A 110 -2.13 17.05 -7.09
CA PRO A 110 -2.36 17.97 -8.20
C PRO A 110 -1.93 19.38 -7.80
N ALA A 111 -1.27 20.11 -8.70
CA ALA A 111 -0.74 21.45 -8.45
C ALA A 111 -1.73 22.50 -8.99
N PRO A 112 -2.68 23.03 -8.18
CA PRO A 112 -3.55 24.08 -8.65
C PRO A 112 -2.70 25.34 -8.89
N GLU A 113 -3.03 26.10 -9.93
CA GLU A 113 -2.32 27.34 -10.28
C GLU A 113 -0.81 27.12 -10.48
N ASP A 114 -0.42 25.94 -10.98
CA ASP A 114 0.97 25.50 -11.20
C ASP A 114 1.84 25.50 -9.92
N LYS A 115 1.24 25.56 -8.73
CA LYS A 115 1.95 25.58 -7.46
C LYS A 115 2.11 24.16 -6.91
N PRO A 116 3.36 23.66 -6.73
CA PRO A 116 3.59 22.30 -6.24
C PRO A 116 2.90 22.05 -4.90
N TRP A 117 2.24 20.90 -4.76
CA TRP A 117 1.59 20.49 -3.52
C TRP A 117 2.09 19.11 -3.09
N LYS A 118 2.69 19.04 -1.90
CA LYS A 118 3.25 17.80 -1.35
C LYS A 118 2.65 17.48 0.01
N LEU A 119 2.40 16.20 0.25
CA LEU A 119 1.95 15.68 1.54
C LEU A 119 2.90 14.57 2.00
N ALA A 120 3.61 14.80 3.11
CA ALA A 120 4.37 13.74 3.79
C ALA A 120 3.47 13.12 4.88
N VAL A 121 3.41 11.80 4.96
CA VAL A 121 2.54 11.05 5.87
C VAL A 121 3.33 9.95 6.57
N GLN A 122 3.14 9.84 7.88
CA GLN A 122 3.53 8.69 8.68
C GLN A 122 2.28 7.86 8.98
N VAL A 123 2.38 6.57 8.75
CA VAL A 123 1.32 5.60 9.00
C VAL A 123 1.81 4.59 10.02
N GLY A 124 1.01 4.34 11.06
CA GLY A 124 1.35 3.40 12.11
C GLY A 124 0.12 2.76 12.72
N GLY A 125 0.19 1.49 13.07
CA GLY A 125 -0.88 0.80 13.79
C GLY A 125 -1.03 -0.64 13.35
N GLU A 126 -2.24 -1.16 13.49
CA GLU A 126 -2.58 -2.55 13.23
C GLU A 126 -3.60 -2.61 12.12
N LEU A 127 -3.26 -3.23 10.99
CA LEU A 127 -4.09 -3.23 9.79
C LEU A 127 -5.46 -3.88 10.02
N GLN A 128 -5.54 -4.87 10.93
CA GLN A 128 -6.80 -5.52 11.30
C GLN A 128 -7.64 -4.74 12.31
N LYS A 129 -7.09 -3.67 12.94
CA LYS A 129 -7.82 -2.83 13.89
C LYS A 129 -7.95 -1.41 13.36
N ALA A 130 -6.88 -0.64 13.51
CA ALA A 130 -6.82 0.75 13.10
C ALA A 130 -5.38 1.18 12.78
N LEU A 131 -5.27 2.02 11.76
CA LEU A 131 -4.07 2.76 11.41
C LEU A 131 -4.26 4.22 11.82
N THR A 132 -3.23 4.81 12.38
CA THR A 132 -3.13 6.25 12.61
C THR A 132 -2.28 6.87 11.51
N LEU A 133 -2.72 8.02 11.01
CA LEU A 133 -2.06 8.80 9.98
C LEU A 133 -1.72 10.16 10.57
N LYS A 134 -0.46 10.56 10.41
CA LYS A 134 0.00 11.91 10.72
C LYS A 134 0.74 12.45 9.53
N GLY A 135 0.32 13.59 9.03
CA GLY A 135 0.89 14.17 7.83
C GLY A 135 1.11 15.66 7.93
N ARG A 136 2.03 16.14 7.09
CA ARG A 136 2.27 17.55 6.88
C ARG A 136 2.20 17.85 5.40
N SER A 137 1.32 18.78 5.08
CA SER A 137 1.15 19.33 3.76
C SER A 137 2.05 20.55 3.58
N SER A 138 2.60 20.73 2.38
CA SER A 138 3.43 21.88 2.04
C SER A 138 3.30 22.33 0.59
N GLY A 139 3.56 23.61 0.34
CA GLY A 139 3.60 24.18 -1.01
C GLY A 139 2.35 24.98 -1.33
N TYR A 140 1.43 24.43 -2.15
CA TYR A 140 0.15 25.07 -2.43
C TYR A 140 -0.61 25.42 -1.15
N LEU A 141 -0.83 24.40 -0.32
CA LEU A 141 -1.49 24.48 0.99
C LEU A 141 -0.56 23.92 2.07
N ASP A 142 -0.14 24.76 3.01
CA ASP A 142 0.57 24.31 4.20
C ASP A 142 -0.43 23.88 5.27
N GLY A 143 -0.19 22.74 5.91
CA GLY A 143 -1.11 22.23 6.92
C GLY A 143 -0.66 20.94 7.58
N SER A 144 -1.43 20.49 8.56
CA SER A 144 -1.27 19.19 9.22
C SER A 144 -2.50 18.34 8.99
N LEU A 145 -2.30 17.04 8.82
CA LEU A 145 -3.34 16.03 8.71
C LEU A 145 -3.16 15.04 9.85
N GLU A 146 -4.22 14.77 10.58
CA GLU A 146 -4.29 13.66 11.51
C GLU A 146 -5.56 12.87 11.22
N GLY A 147 -5.45 11.55 11.19
CA GLY A 147 -6.56 10.68 10.86
C GLY A 147 -6.40 9.29 11.42
N GLN A 148 -7.51 8.56 11.43
CA GLN A 148 -7.54 7.13 11.70
C GLN A 148 -8.25 6.42 10.55
N LEU A 149 -7.66 5.33 10.10
CA LEU A 149 -8.26 4.40 9.14
C LEU A 149 -8.55 3.10 9.85
N GLN A 150 -9.78 2.60 9.73
CA GLN A 150 -10.19 1.30 10.22
C GLN A 150 -10.87 0.53 9.09
N SER A 151 -10.77 -0.80 9.11
CA SER A 151 -11.56 -1.63 8.21
C SER A 151 -13.04 -1.32 8.40
N LEU A 152 -13.73 -1.00 7.31
CA LEU A 152 -15.19 -0.98 7.34
C LEU A 152 -15.66 -2.43 7.30
N ALA A 153 -16.71 -2.71 8.07
CA ALA A 153 -17.41 -3.99 8.11
C ALA A 153 -18.29 -4.12 6.86
#